data_AF-A0A3M2IFF5-F1
#
_entry.id   AF-A0A3M2IFF5-F1
#
_cell.length_a   1.000
_cell.length_b   1.000
_cell.length_c   1.000
_cell.angle_alpha   90.00
_cell.angle_beta   90.00
_cell.angle_gamma   90.00
#
_symmetry.space_group_name_H-M   'P 1'
#
loop_
_entity.id
_entity.type
_entity.pdbx_description
1 polymer ?
#
loop_
_entity_poly.entity_id
_entity_poly.type
_entity_poly.pdbx_seq_one_letter_code
_entity_poly.pdbx_strand_id
1 'polypeptide(L)'
;MMKRLPVLLAALLLISLWGVVRAQNYVGSTTCMTCHNTVNPTLGYNIWEEYMKTGHPYKLNRVQGGPPVYPDSTSPGVPSPPPANPNWNDYWWVIGGYGWKARFVQAADGKIFTADSLAQYNLFPRGTPQWVPYHYGEDKPYNYNCFKCHTTGPDPSGSWHPTTPDLGTFVEPGIRCEGCHGPGSAHVADPMNVAPPIQADSLTFLRCGDCHSRGGKTNAIPASGGFIRHHEQFNEMKASEHGDGVGTDLTCGTCHDTHIALLYPQAAGAGLSAIRTDCAVCHPNHEIYFTNGQPHPAECTDCHMPKASKSAVGTQEGNGWLGDVATHIWHINTDPVPRDSMFTSDGHVKLDADGHAAVTLDFVCLVCHQNQTVNWASPLADEIHQHALPMGVGDLAALPVRYELRQNYPNPFNPATTIEYVLPRSTRVRLTVYNLLGQPVAVLVNGVQGPGTHTVRFEGRDLPSGVYVYRLETRQETLSRKMVLLR
;
A
#
# COMPACT_ATOMS: atom_id res chain seq x y z
N MET A 1 -16.49 -10.61 -83.30
CA MET A 1 -15.60 -11.76 -83.02
C MET A 1 -14.25 -11.20 -82.61
N MET A 2 -13.92 -11.17 -81.31
CA MET A 2 -13.17 -12.20 -80.56
C MET A 2 -11.69 -12.36 -80.97
N LYS A 3 -10.82 -12.33 -79.93
CA LYS A 3 -9.42 -12.84 -79.81
C LYS A 3 -8.33 -11.87 -80.33
N ARG A 4 -7.23 -11.53 -79.64
CA ARG A 4 -6.42 -12.16 -78.56
C ARG A 4 -5.38 -11.18 -77.92
N LEU A 5 -4.99 -11.44 -76.65
CA LEU A 5 -3.90 -10.88 -75.79
C LEU A 5 -2.48 -10.89 -76.44
N PRO A 6 -1.40 -10.23 -75.90
CA PRO A 6 -1.00 -10.18 -74.47
C PRO A 6 -0.48 -8.83 -73.92
N VAL A 7 -0.83 -8.50 -72.68
CA VAL A 7 -0.05 -7.58 -71.83
C VAL A 7 0.50 -8.39 -70.67
N LEU A 8 1.82 -8.30 -70.48
CA LEU A 8 2.59 -9.03 -69.50
C LEU A 8 2.12 -8.75 -68.06
N LEU A 9 2.11 -9.81 -67.26
CA LEU A 9 1.98 -9.79 -65.81
C LEU A 9 3.05 -8.91 -65.16
N ALA A 10 2.61 -7.93 -64.38
CA ALA A 10 3.33 -7.46 -63.21
C ALA A 10 2.39 -7.61 -62.00
N ALA A 11 2.42 -8.79 -61.39
CA ALA A 11 1.72 -9.03 -60.13
C ALA A 11 2.55 -8.44 -58.99
N LEU A 12 2.17 -7.25 -58.53
CA LEU A 12 2.57 -6.72 -57.23
C LEU A 12 1.95 -7.59 -56.13
N LEU A 13 2.75 -8.49 -55.55
CA LEU A 13 2.44 -9.09 -54.26
C LEU A 13 2.57 -8.01 -53.18
N LEU A 14 1.47 -7.34 -52.86
CA LEU A 14 1.30 -6.69 -51.57
C LEU A 14 0.92 -7.79 -50.57
N ILE A 15 1.92 -8.46 -50.00
CA ILE A 15 1.72 -9.24 -48.78
C ILE A 15 1.48 -8.23 -47.68
N SER A 16 0.21 -8.03 -47.34
CA SER A 16 -0.20 -7.38 -46.11
C SER A 16 0.32 -8.21 -44.93
N LEU A 17 1.44 -7.79 -44.35
CA LEU A 17 1.90 -8.22 -43.02
C LEU A 17 0.94 -7.67 -41.96
N TRP A 18 -0.29 -8.20 -41.96
CA TRP A 18 -1.17 -8.11 -40.80
C TRP A 18 -0.74 -9.23 -39.88
N GLY A 19 0.15 -8.90 -38.94
CA GLY A 19 0.39 -9.77 -37.80
C GLY A 19 -0.95 -10.08 -37.15
N VAL A 20 -1.33 -11.36 -37.14
CA VAL A 20 -2.53 -11.81 -36.44
C VAL A 20 -2.26 -11.57 -34.96
N VAL A 21 -2.77 -10.47 -34.43
CA VAL A 21 -2.83 -10.24 -32.99
C VAL A 21 -3.77 -11.32 -32.45
N ARG A 22 -3.19 -12.42 -31.96
CA ARG A 22 -3.98 -13.46 -31.29
C ARG A 22 -4.51 -12.86 -30.00
N ALA A 23 -5.84 -12.86 -29.85
CA ALA A 23 -6.48 -12.55 -28.58
C ALA A 23 -5.89 -13.47 -27.50
N GLN A 24 -5.39 -12.88 -26.40
CA GLN A 24 -4.85 -13.65 -25.27
C GLN A 24 -5.97 -13.99 -24.29
N ASN A 25 -5.87 -15.17 -23.70
CA ASN A 25 -6.78 -15.66 -22.66
C ASN A 25 -6.14 -15.56 -21.29
N TYR A 26 -6.98 -15.37 -20.27
CA TYR A 26 -6.58 -15.53 -18.89
C TYR A 26 -6.30 -17.01 -18.60
N VAL A 27 -5.16 -17.30 -17.98
CA VAL A 27 -4.70 -18.65 -17.65
C VAL A 27 -4.86 -19.00 -16.16
N GLY A 28 -5.20 -18.02 -15.33
CA GLY A 28 -5.38 -18.14 -13.90
C GLY A 28 -4.06 -18.11 -13.11
N SER A 29 -4.12 -17.56 -11.90
CA SER A 29 -2.97 -17.39 -11.01
C SER A 29 -2.28 -18.71 -10.63
N THR A 30 -3.00 -19.84 -10.59
CA THR A 30 -2.39 -21.16 -10.36
C THR A 30 -1.38 -21.52 -11.44
N THR A 31 -1.64 -21.12 -12.70
CA THR A 31 -0.69 -21.32 -13.81
C THR A 31 0.54 -20.45 -13.61
N CYS A 32 0.37 -19.17 -13.25
CA CYS A 32 1.49 -18.27 -12.95
C CYS A 32 2.38 -18.80 -11.81
N MET A 33 1.77 -19.35 -10.76
CA MET A 33 2.47 -19.96 -9.63
C MET A 33 3.43 -21.08 -10.05
N THR A 34 3.12 -21.85 -11.08
CA THR A 34 3.99 -22.97 -11.51
C THR A 34 5.41 -22.53 -11.90
N CYS A 35 5.59 -21.27 -12.33
CA CYS A 35 6.88 -20.71 -12.69
C CYS A 35 7.37 -19.61 -11.75
N HIS A 36 6.46 -18.89 -11.08
CA HIS A 36 6.79 -17.73 -10.23
C HIS A 36 6.76 -18.01 -8.72
N ASN A 37 6.77 -19.29 -8.33
CA ASN A 37 6.81 -19.73 -6.92
C ASN A 37 8.22 -20.11 -6.45
N THR A 38 9.23 -19.45 -6.99
CA THR A 38 10.62 -19.53 -6.53
C THR A 38 11.21 -18.14 -6.40
N VAL A 39 12.34 -18.03 -5.71
CA VAL A 39 13.08 -16.77 -5.62
C VAL A 39 13.38 -16.25 -7.03
N ASN A 40 12.86 -15.06 -7.32
CA ASN A 40 13.12 -14.40 -8.58
C ASN A 40 14.57 -13.87 -8.57
N PRO A 41 15.40 -14.16 -9.59
CA PRO A 41 16.81 -13.79 -9.59
C PRO A 41 17.03 -12.27 -9.65
N THR A 42 16.07 -11.51 -10.18
CA THR A 42 16.15 -10.05 -10.29
C THR A 42 15.70 -9.37 -9.00
N LEU A 43 14.61 -9.86 -8.38
CA LEU A 43 14.01 -9.24 -7.20
C LEU A 43 14.55 -9.78 -5.87
N GLY A 44 15.15 -10.97 -5.86
CA GLY A 44 15.75 -11.58 -4.68
C GLY A 44 14.76 -12.22 -3.70
N TYR A 45 13.45 -12.27 -4.03
CA TYR A 45 12.42 -12.92 -3.22
C TYR A 45 11.45 -13.75 -4.07
N ASN A 46 10.67 -14.62 -3.42
CA ASN A 46 9.61 -15.39 -4.06
C ASN A 46 8.38 -14.51 -4.30
N ILE A 47 8.15 -14.12 -5.56
CA ILE A 47 7.07 -13.18 -5.94
C ILE A 47 5.70 -13.71 -5.52
N TRP A 48 5.43 -14.99 -5.82
CA TRP A 48 4.14 -15.60 -5.48
C TRP A 48 3.91 -15.57 -3.97
N GLU A 49 4.89 -16.02 -3.21
CA GLU A 49 4.78 -16.11 -1.75
C GLU A 49 4.50 -14.74 -1.12
N GLU A 50 5.23 -13.71 -1.53
CA GLU A 50 5.05 -12.36 -0.98
C GLU A 50 3.76 -11.69 -1.46
N TYR A 51 3.42 -11.83 -2.75
CA TYR A 51 2.20 -11.24 -3.29
C TYR A 51 0.95 -11.82 -2.63
N MET A 52 0.97 -13.11 -2.33
CA MET A 52 -0.09 -13.80 -1.60
C MET A 52 -0.19 -13.39 -0.12
N LYS A 53 0.73 -12.57 0.41
CA LYS A 53 0.61 -11.94 1.72
C LYS A 53 0.06 -10.52 1.62
N THR A 54 -0.25 -10.01 0.44
CA THR A 54 -0.89 -8.69 0.27
C THR A 54 -2.41 -8.78 0.38
N GLY A 55 -3.11 -7.64 0.48
CA GLY A 55 -4.58 -7.61 0.48
C GLY A 55 -5.23 -7.76 -0.90
N HIS A 56 -4.48 -7.69 -2.01
CA HIS A 56 -5.02 -7.73 -3.36
C HIS A 56 -5.69 -9.08 -3.72
N PRO A 57 -5.07 -10.25 -3.46
CA PRO A 57 -5.68 -11.56 -3.69
C PRO A 57 -6.97 -11.80 -2.89
N TYR A 58 -7.18 -11.02 -1.83
CA TYR A 58 -8.26 -11.19 -0.85
C TYR A 58 -9.29 -10.05 -0.90
N LYS A 59 -9.40 -9.33 -2.03
CA LYS A 59 -10.46 -8.34 -2.24
C LYS A 59 -11.85 -8.98 -2.37
N LEU A 60 -11.92 -10.24 -2.79
CA LEU A 60 -13.14 -11.03 -2.85
C LEU A 60 -12.83 -12.46 -2.40
N ASN A 61 -13.53 -12.95 -1.38
CA ASN A 61 -13.22 -14.21 -0.72
C ASN A 61 -14.44 -15.13 -0.69
N ARG A 62 -14.27 -16.37 -1.15
CA ARG A 62 -15.37 -17.33 -1.22
C ARG A 62 -15.77 -17.78 0.18
N VAL A 63 -17.08 -17.85 0.43
CA VAL A 63 -17.65 -18.47 1.62
C VAL A 63 -17.98 -19.92 1.31
N GLN A 64 -17.56 -20.83 2.19
CA GLN A 64 -17.77 -22.27 2.10
C GLN A 64 -18.28 -22.82 3.43
N GLY A 65 -19.40 -22.29 3.92
CA GLY A 65 -20.00 -22.70 5.20
C GLY A 65 -19.29 -22.18 6.47
N GLY A 66 -18.27 -21.33 6.30
CA GLY A 66 -17.49 -20.73 7.39
C GLY A 66 -16.81 -19.43 6.97
N PRO A 67 -16.10 -18.76 7.91
CA PRO A 67 -15.38 -17.53 7.62
C PRO A 67 -14.28 -17.77 6.57
N PRO A 68 -13.99 -16.78 5.71
CA PRO A 68 -12.85 -16.85 4.82
C PRO A 68 -11.52 -16.98 5.57
N VAL A 69 -10.57 -17.68 4.97
CA VAL A 69 -9.22 -17.88 5.51
C VAL A 69 -8.25 -16.91 4.84
N TYR A 70 -7.39 -16.30 5.65
CA TYR A 70 -6.32 -15.40 5.23
C TYR A 70 -4.95 -15.99 5.63
N PRO A 71 -3.84 -15.56 5.02
CA PRO A 71 -2.50 -16.02 5.40
C PRO A 71 -2.19 -15.77 6.86
N ASP A 72 -1.39 -16.65 7.46
CA ASP A 72 -0.88 -16.48 8.82
C ASP A 72 -0.12 -15.16 8.98
N SER A 73 -0.12 -14.59 10.20
CA SER A 73 0.48 -13.29 10.55
C SER A 73 -0.13 -12.05 9.90
N THR A 74 -1.25 -12.21 9.17
CA THR A 74 -2.00 -11.11 8.55
C THR A 74 -3.28 -10.76 9.35
N SER A 75 -4.26 -10.12 8.70
CA SER A 75 -5.55 -9.74 9.27
C SER A 75 -6.24 -10.91 10.00
N PRO A 76 -6.84 -10.70 11.19
CA PRO A 76 -7.64 -11.73 11.86
C PRO A 76 -8.94 -12.07 11.10
N GLY A 77 -9.22 -11.34 10.02
CA GLY A 77 -10.37 -11.61 9.17
C GLY A 77 -11.69 -11.17 9.80
N VAL A 78 -12.77 -11.80 9.35
CA VAL A 78 -14.10 -11.58 9.90
C VAL A 78 -14.42 -12.75 10.84
N PRO A 79 -14.72 -12.50 12.13
CA PRO A 79 -14.90 -13.58 13.10
C PRO A 79 -16.23 -14.33 12.93
N SER A 80 -17.25 -13.69 12.36
CA SER A 80 -18.60 -14.23 12.24
C SER A 80 -19.33 -13.59 11.04
N PRO A 81 -20.44 -14.16 10.54
CA PRO A 81 -21.27 -13.47 9.57
C PRO A 81 -22.01 -12.29 10.24
N PRO A 82 -22.67 -11.42 9.46
CA PRO A 82 -23.48 -10.33 9.98
C PRO A 82 -24.45 -10.78 11.08
N PRO A 83 -24.49 -10.12 12.25
CA PRO A 83 -25.42 -10.50 13.32
C PRO A 83 -26.89 -10.49 12.90
N ALA A 84 -27.25 -9.60 11.97
CA ALA A 84 -28.60 -9.51 11.41
C ALA A 84 -28.97 -10.68 10.47
N ASN A 85 -27.97 -11.41 9.96
CA ASN A 85 -28.17 -12.69 9.29
C ASN A 85 -26.95 -13.61 9.58
N PRO A 86 -27.04 -14.44 10.64
CA PRO A 86 -25.90 -15.14 11.22
C PRO A 86 -25.57 -16.48 10.53
N ASN A 87 -26.13 -16.79 9.35
CA ASN A 87 -25.86 -18.04 8.65
C ASN A 87 -24.83 -17.84 7.53
N TRP A 88 -23.65 -18.46 7.65
CA TRP A 88 -22.63 -18.39 6.59
C TRP A 88 -23.12 -18.93 5.24
N ASN A 89 -24.05 -19.90 5.23
CA ASN A 89 -24.56 -20.46 3.98
C ASN A 89 -25.42 -19.47 3.18
N ASP A 90 -25.84 -18.37 3.79
CA ASP A 90 -26.62 -17.33 3.11
C ASP A 90 -25.73 -16.38 2.29
N TYR A 91 -24.41 -16.58 2.32
CA TYR A 91 -23.44 -15.75 1.61
C TYR A 91 -22.57 -16.60 0.69
N TRP A 92 -22.29 -16.10 -0.51
CA TRP A 92 -21.28 -16.69 -1.39
C TRP A 92 -19.93 -16.03 -1.26
N TRP A 93 -19.92 -14.73 -0.93
CA TRP A 93 -18.68 -13.96 -0.93
C TRP A 93 -18.59 -12.99 0.24
N VAL A 94 -17.37 -12.80 0.71
CA VAL A 94 -16.97 -11.65 1.53
C VAL A 94 -16.11 -10.73 0.67
N ILE A 95 -16.55 -9.49 0.49
CA ILE A 95 -15.78 -8.41 -0.14
C ILE A 95 -14.87 -7.82 0.92
N GLY A 96 -13.55 -7.83 0.69
CA GLY A 96 -12.57 -7.41 1.69
C GLY A 96 -12.46 -8.41 2.85
N GLY A 97 -12.38 -7.92 4.08
CA GLY A 97 -12.06 -8.72 5.27
C GLY A 97 -10.56 -8.92 5.51
N TYR A 98 -9.73 -8.47 4.56
CA TYR A 98 -8.30 -8.33 4.73
C TYR A 98 -7.97 -6.88 5.15
N GLY A 99 -7.95 -6.63 6.46
CA GLY A 99 -7.35 -5.44 7.09
C GLY A 99 -8.07 -4.09 7.06
N TRP A 100 -9.19 -3.91 6.34
CA TRP A 100 -9.97 -2.66 6.40
C TRP A 100 -11.42 -2.84 6.79
N LYS A 101 -12.21 -3.47 5.91
CA LYS A 101 -13.63 -3.70 6.10
C LYS A 101 -14.07 -4.95 5.35
N ALA A 102 -15.17 -5.54 5.78
CA ALA A 102 -15.81 -6.67 5.14
C ALA A 102 -17.29 -6.38 4.87
N ARG A 103 -17.74 -6.78 3.69
CA ARG A 103 -19.15 -6.77 3.27
C ARG A 103 -19.49 -8.14 2.69
N PHE A 104 -20.77 -8.46 2.65
CA PHE A 104 -21.20 -9.83 2.39
C PHE A 104 -22.12 -9.85 1.17
N VAL A 105 -21.86 -10.75 0.24
CA VAL A 105 -22.68 -10.94 -0.96
C VAL A 105 -23.56 -12.16 -0.74
N GLN A 106 -24.87 -11.95 -0.81
CA GLN A 106 -25.87 -12.97 -0.54
C GLN A 106 -25.86 -14.05 -1.63
N ALA A 107 -26.07 -15.29 -1.19
CA ALA A 107 -26.22 -16.46 -2.03
C ALA A 107 -27.54 -16.49 -2.82
N ALA A 108 -28.56 -15.78 -2.32
CA ALA A 108 -29.91 -15.83 -2.88
C ALA A 108 -30.01 -15.09 -4.22
N ASP A 109 -29.34 -13.94 -4.33
CA ASP A 109 -29.54 -12.98 -5.43
C ASP A 109 -28.26 -12.27 -5.87
N GLY A 110 -27.11 -12.57 -5.26
CA GLY A 110 -25.85 -11.91 -5.57
C GLY A 110 -25.77 -10.43 -5.18
N LYS A 111 -26.65 -9.97 -4.29
CA LYS A 111 -26.64 -8.60 -3.78
C LYS A 111 -25.78 -8.48 -2.53
N ILE A 112 -25.24 -7.29 -2.30
CA ILE A 112 -24.55 -6.97 -1.05
C ILE A 112 -25.60 -6.87 0.06
N PHE A 113 -25.37 -7.59 1.16
CA PHE A 113 -26.20 -7.54 2.36
C PHE A 113 -26.21 -6.12 2.95
N THR A 114 -27.40 -5.60 3.16
CA THR A 114 -27.65 -4.29 3.78
C THR A 114 -28.57 -4.45 4.99
N ALA A 115 -28.32 -3.67 6.03
CA ALA A 115 -29.15 -3.66 7.24
C ALA A 115 -29.05 -2.29 7.92
N ASP A 116 -30.13 -1.90 8.61
CA ASP A 116 -30.20 -0.73 9.48
C ASP A 116 -29.36 -0.90 10.76
N SER A 117 -29.12 -2.16 11.12
CA SER A 117 -28.31 -2.58 12.26
C SER A 117 -26.87 -2.90 11.88
N LEU A 118 -26.47 -4.17 11.78
CA LEU A 118 -25.08 -4.61 11.71
C LEU A 118 -24.83 -5.42 10.44
N ALA A 119 -24.28 -4.78 9.39
CA ALA A 119 -24.11 -5.36 8.05
C ALA A 119 -22.69 -5.26 7.47
N GLN A 120 -21.89 -4.28 7.89
CA GLN A 120 -20.47 -4.18 7.52
C GLN A 120 -19.60 -4.39 8.76
N TYR A 121 -18.49 -5.08 8.60
CA TYR A 121 -17.49 -5.24 9.66
C TYR A 121 -16.26 -4.38 9.36
N ASN A 122 -15.85 -3.50 10.28
CA ASN A 122 -14.65 -2.67 10.14
C ASN A 122 -13.50 -3.26 10.97
N LEU A 123 -12.31 -3.40 10.37
CA LEU A 123 -11.16 -4.11 10.94
C LEU A 123 -10.00 -3.20 11.43
N PHE A 124 -9.81 -1.97 10.93
CA PHE A 124 -8.61 -1.14 11.24
C PHE A 124 -8.79 0.34 10.79
N PRO A 125 -8.03 1.40 11.27
CA PRO A 125 -6.77 1.46 12.05
C PRO A 125 -6.74 2.19 13.42
N ARG A 126 -7.85 2.62 14.01
CA ARG A 126 -7.85 3.27 15.34
C ARG A 126 -9.01 2.81 16.22
N GLY A 127 -9.19 1.51 16.36
CA GLY A 127 -10.21 1.00 17.27
C GLY A 127 -10.35 -0.51 17.25
N THR A 128 -11.18 -1.00 18.16
CA THR A 128 -11.62 -2.38 18.20
C THR A 128 -12.46 -2.66 16.96
N PRO A 129 -12.19 -3.77 16.23
CA PRO A 129 -13.04 -4.19 15.12
C PRO A 129 -14.51 -4.23 15.53
N GLN A 130 -15.37 -3.68 14.69
CA GLN A 130 -16.77 -3.48 15.04
C GLN A 130 -17.70 -3.64 13.85
N TRP A 131 -18.91 -4.08 14.15
CA TRP A 131 -20.00 -4.11 13.20
C TRP A 131 -20.66 -2.73 13.12
N VAL A 132 -21.03 -2.32 11.90
CA VAL A 132 -21.70 -1.04 11.63
C VAL A 132 -22.86 -1.24 10.62
N PRO A 133 -23.83 -0.32 10.60
CA PRO A 133 -24.86 -0.28 9.57
C PRO A 133 -24.28 -0.12 8.18
N TYR A 134 -25.01 -0.60 7.16
CA TYR A 134 -24.60 -0.46 5.77
C TYR A 134 -25.81 -0.39 4.84
N HIS A 135 -26.06 0.81 4.27
CA HIS A 135 -27.00 1.08 3.18
C HIS A 135 -28.37 0.39 3.28
N TYR A 136 -28.99 0.41 4.46
CA TYR A 136 -30.30 -0.20 4.68
C TYR A 136 -31.33 0.23 3.63
N GLY A 137 -32.10 -0.75 3.12
CA GLY A 137 -33.15 -0.51 2.15
C GLY A 137 -32.66 -0.24 0.72
N GLU A 138 -31.36 -0.19 0.48
CA GLU A 138 -30.80 -0.05 -0.86
C GLU A 138 -30.62 -1.42 -1.54
N ASP A 139 -31.06 -1.48 -2.80
CA ASP A 139 -30.75 -2.59 -3.69
C ASP A 139 -29.33 -2.44 -4.25
N LYS A 140 -28.38 -3.25 -3.76
CA LYS A 140 -26.96 -3.15 -4.12
C LYS A 140 -26.48 -4.42 -4.81
N PRO A 141 -26.73 -4.60 -6.12
CA PRO A 141 -26.20 -5.75 -6.85
C PRO A 141 -24.67 -5.72 -6.86
N TYR A 142 -24.03 -6.86 -6.60
CA TYR A 142 -22.59 -6.99 -6.76
C TYR A 142 -22.22 -7.24 -8.22
N ASN A 143 -22.43 -6.20 -9.04
CA ASN A 143 -22.22 -6.22 -10.49
C ASN A 143 -20.83 -5.71 -10.90
N TYR A 144 -20.57 -5.63 -12.20
CA TYR A 144 -19.32 -5.15 -12.78
C TYR A 144 -18.81 -3.84 -12.16
N ASN A 145 -19.69 -2.86 -11.91
CA ASN A 145 -19.28 -1.58 -11.31
C ASN A 145 -18.75 -1.73 -9.88
N CYS A 146 -19.17 -2.78 -9.17
CA CYS A 146 -18.64 -3.14 -7.86
C CYS A 146 -17.39 -4.01 -7.95
N PHE A 147 -17.38 -5.07 -8.78
CA PHE A 147 -16.31 -6.06 -8.72
C PHE A 147 -15.13 -5.80 -9.66
N LYS A 148 -15.22 -4.84 -10.60
CA LYS A 148 -14.12 -4.53 -11.52
C LYS A 148 -12.80 -4.18 -10.80
N CYS A 149 -12.89 -3.70 -9.56
CA CYS A 149 -11.75 -3.40 -8.70
C CYS A 149 -11.47 -4.47 -7.63
N HIS A 150 -12.19 -5.60 -7.65
CA HIS A 150 -12.12 -6.67 -6.63
C HIS A 150 -11.89 -8.07 -7.23
N THR A 151 -11.79 -8.18 -8.56
CA THR A 151 -11.69 -9.45 -9.28
C THR A 151 -10.72 -9.33 -10.45
N THR A 152 -10.31 -10.47 -11.00
CA THR A 152 -9.40 -10.56 -12.14
C THR A 152 -10.15 -10.93 -13.40
N GLY A 153 -9.84 -10.24 -14.50
CA GLY A 153 -10.55 -10.36 -15.77
C GLY A 153 -12.04 -10.02 -15.66
N PRO A 154 -12.43 -8.88 -15.07
CA PRO A 154 -13.83 -8.49 -14.99
C PRO A 154 -14.38 -8.18 -16.38
N ASP A 155 -15.56 -8.67 -16.68
CA ASP A 155 -16.31 -8.43 -17.93
C ASP A 155 -17.73 -8.00 -17.59
N PRO A 156 -18.26 -6.91 -18.19
CA PRO A 156 -19.62 -6.44 -17.90
C PRO A 156 -20.72 -7.36 -18.46
N SER A 157 -20.38 -8.30 -19.35
CA SER A 157 -21.34 -9.22 -19.97
C SER A 157 -21.57 -10.48 -19.14
N GLY A 158 -22.78 -11.03 -19.29
CA GLY A 158 -23.20 -12.26 -18.63
C GLY A 158 -23.52 -12.07 -17.14
N SER A 159 -23.44 -13.16 -16.38
CA SER A 159 -23.59 -13.12 -14.94
C SER A 159 -22.80 -14.23 -14.27
N TRP A 160 -22.11 -13.89 -13.18
CA TRP A 160 -21.48 -14.85 -12.28
C TRP A 160 -22.50 -15.52 -11.34
N HIS A 161 -23.70 -14.95 -11.21
CA HIS A 161 -24.79 -15.53 -10.41
C HIS A 161 -25.79 -16.26 -11.32
N PRO A 162 -26.16 -17.52 -11.02
CA PRO A 162 -26.96 -18.36 -11.92
C PRO A 162 -28.39 -17.86 -12.10
N THR A 163 -28.96 -17.15 -11.12
CA THR A 163 -30.36 -16.70 -11.13
C THR A 163 -30.52 -15.18 -11.22
N THR A 164 -29.43 -14.41 -11.15
CA THR A 164 -29.48 -12.95 -11.24
C THR A 164 -28.79 -12.53 -12.53
N PRO A 165 -29.52 -12.04 -13.54
CA PRO A 165 -28.91 -11.60 -14.80
C PRO A 165 -28.08 -10.32 -14.62
N ASP A 166 -27.26 -10.03 -15.63
CA ASP A 166 -26.57 -8.74 -15.79
C ASP A 166 -25.66 -8.30 -14.64
N LEU A 167 -25.13 -9.25 -13.87
CA LEU A 167 -24.08 -8.92 -12.90
C LEU A 167 -22.71 -8.79 -13.56
N GLY A 168 -22.52 -9.32 -14.77
CA GLY A 168 -21.21 -9.47 -15.41
C GLY A 168 -20.48 -10.73 -14.94
N THR A 169 -19.27 -10.96 -15.45
CA THR A 169 -18.45 -12.12 -15.13
C THR A 169 -17.02 -11.71 -14.71
N PHE A 170 -16.27 -12.65 -14.14
CA PHE A 170 -14.86 -12.50 -13.84
C PHE A 170 -14.17 -13.87 -13.90
N VAL A 171 -12.85 -13.86 -14.08
CA VAL A 171 -12.05 -15.10 -14.19
C VAL A 171 -11.66 -15.62 -12.82
N GLU A 172 -11.17 -14.75 -11.94
CA GLU A 172 -10.77 -15.13 -10.58
C GLU A 172 -11.24 -14.12 -9.53
N PRO A 173 -11.58 -14.59 -8.30
CA PRO A 173 -11.85 -13.70 -7.19
C PRO A 173 -10.55 -13.06 -6.66
N GLY A 174 -10.63 -11.79 -6.29
CA GLY A 174 -9.49 -10.99 -5.90
C GLY A 174 -8.71 -10.42 -7.09
N ILE A 175 -7.82 -9.49 -6.80
CA ILE A 175 -6.85 -9.00 -7.78
C ILE A 175 -5.67 -9.99 -7.78
N ARG A 176 -5.62 -10.81 -8.82
CA ARG A 176 -4.65 -11.88 -9.07
C ARG A 176 -3.60 -11.39 -10.06
N CYS A 177 -2.64 -12.23 -10.40
CA CYS A 177 -1.48 -11.85 -11.24
C CYS A 177 -1.92 -11.17 -12.55
N GLU A 178 -2.88 -11.78 -13.24
CA GLU A 178 -3.40 -11.29 -14.53
C GLU A 178 -4.34 -10.07 -14.38
N GLY A 179 -4.75 -9.72 -13.17
CA GLY A 179 -5.47 -8.48 -12.88
C GLY A 179 -4.60 -7.25 -13.10
N CYS A 180 -3.29 -7.40 -12.90
CA CYS A 180 -2.29 -6.36 -13.13
C CYS A 180 -1.53 -6.58 -14.46
N HIS A 181 -1.14 -7.82 -14.75
CA HIS A 181 -0.30 -8.16 -15.90
C HIS A 181 -1.09 -8.38 -17.21
N GLY A 182 -2.42 -8.48 -17.13
CA GLY A 182 -3.28 -8.86 -18.25
C GLY A 182 -3.27 -10.37 -18.53
N PRO A 183 -4.05 -10.83 -19.53
CA PRO A 183 -4.16 -12.24 -19.90
C PRO A 183 -2.82 -12.81 -20.38
N GLY A 184 -2.35 -13.88 -19.76
CA GLY A 184 -0.98 -14.39 -19.88
C GLY A 184 -0.79 -15.55 -20.85
N SER A 185 -1.79 -15.96 -21.63
CA SER A 185 -1.71 -17.19 -22.44
C SER A 185 -0.52 -17.25 -23.40
N ALA A 186 -0.09 -16.12 -23.99
CA ALA A 186 1.07 -16.13 -24.89
C ALA A 186 2.39 -16.19 -24.11
N HIS A 187 2.47 -15.52 -22.95
CA HIS A 187 3.64 -15.60 -22.07
C HIS A 187 3.84 -17.02 -21.57
N VAL A 188 2.77 -17.70 -21.13
CA VAL A 188 2.87 -19.10 -20.68
C VAL A 188 3.31 -20.04 -21.81
N ALA A 189 2.92 -19.77 -23.06
CA ALA A 189 3.30 -20.59 -24.20
C ALA A 189 4.78 -20.44 -24.60
N ASP A 190 5.40 -19.27 -24.33
CA ASP A 190 6.80 -18.99 -24.65
C ASP A 190 7.43 -18.02 -23.61
N PRO A 191 7.66 -18.49 -22.37
CA PRO A 191 7.98 -17.61 -21.23
C PRO A 191 9.37 -16.97 -21.33
N MET A 192 10.25 -17.49 -22.18
CA MET A 192 11.60 -16.99 -22.37
C MET A 192 11.67 -15.83 -23.37
N ASN A 193 10.71 -15.76 -24.31
CA ASN A 193 10.75 -14.77 -25.40
C ASN A 193 9.55 -13.83 -25.42
N VAL A 194 8.44 -14.20 -24.77
CA VAL A 194 7.23 -13.37 -24.71
C VAL A 194 7.05 -12.84 -23.30
N ALA A 195 7.09 -11.52 -23.13
CA ALA A 195 6.71 -10.90 -21.87
C ALA A 195 5.17 -10.94 -21.67
N PRO A 196 4.68 -10.97 -20.41
CA PRO A 196 3.31 -10.59 -20.07
C PRO A 196 2.91 -9.27 -20.76
N PRO A 197 1.62 -9.12 -21.11
CA PRO A 197 1.14 -7.92 -21.81
C PRO A 197 1.44 -6.59 -21.11
N ILE A 198 1.54 -6.61 -19.77
CA ILE A 198 1.79 -5.43 -18.94
C ILE A 198 2.93 -5.73 -17.98
N GLN A 199 4.02 -4.96 -18.04
CA GLN A 199 5.20 -5.09 -17.17
C GLN A 199 5.90 -3.75 -16.92
N ALA A 200 6.68 -3.65 -15.83
CA ALA A 200 7.58 -2.52 -15.55
C ALA A 200 6.93 -1.15 -15.83
N ASP A 201 7.53 -0.30 -16.66
CA ASP A 201 6.99 1.02 -17.03
C ASP A 201 5.64 0.95 -17.76
N SER A 202 5.32 -0.19 -18.38
CA SER A 202 4.00 -0.48 -18.99
C SER A 202 2.94 -0.90 -17.97
N LEU A 203 3.34 -1.29 -16.74
CA LEU A 203 2.50 -1.22 -15.54
C LEU A 203 2.36 0.27 -15.16
N THR A 204 1.86 1.04 -16.13
CA THR A 204 1.72 2.48 -16.07
C THR A 204 0.95 2.82 -14.81
N PHE A 205 1.25 3.98 -14.22
CA PHE A 205 0.42 4.60 -13.19
C PHE A 205 -1.08 4.42 -13.49
N LEU A 206 -1.46 4.54 -14.78
CA LEU A 206 -2.82 4.35 -15.28
C LEU A 206 -3.46 3.01 -14.90
N ARG A 207 -2.73 1.90 -14.78
CA ARG A 207 -3.31 0.60 -14.38
C ARG A 207 -3.74 0.58 -12.92
N CYS A 208 -2.97 1.19 -12.03
CA CYS A 208 -3.40 1.38 -10.65
C CYS A 208 -4.70 2.21 -10.60
N GLY A 209 -4.82 3.22 -11.48
CA GLY A 209 -6.00 4.05 -11.64
C GLY A 209 -7.25 3.32 -12.15
N ASP A 210 -7.17 2.08 -12.65
CA ASP A 210 -8.37 1.28 -12.94
C ASP A 210 -9.17 0.99 -11.66
N CYS A 211 -8.48 0.92 -10.51
CA CYS A 211 -9.05 0.56 -9.21
C CYS A 211 -8.92 1.64 -8.13
N HIS A 212 -7.81 2.37 -8.12
CA HIS A 212 -7.48 3.40 -7.13
C HIS A 212 -7.98 4.80 -7.54
N SER A 213 -9.08 4.86 -8.27
CA SER A 213 -9.71 6.10 -8.72
C SER A 213 -11.24 6.01 -8.73
N ARG A 214 -11.87 7.18 -8.73
CA ARG A 214 -13.32 7.37 -8.90
C ARG A 214 -13.57 8.58 -9.77
N GLY A 215 -14.53 8.46 -10.67
CA GLY A 215 -14.72 9.46 -11.72
C GLY A 215 -13.70 9.34 -12.85
N GLY A 216 -12.84 8.31 -12.83
CA GLY A 216 -11.85 8.02 -13.86
C GLY A 216 -10.45 8.53 -13.50
N LYS A 217 -9.53 8.37 -14.45
CA LYS A 217 -8.10 8.66 -14.30
C LYS A 217 -7.82 10.16 -14.49
N THR A 218 -8.35 10.98 -13.60
CA THR A 218 -8.26 12.45 -13.62
C THR A 218 -7.62 12.98 -12.33
N ASN A 219 -7.40 14.29 -12.20
CA ASN A 219 -7.04 14.93 -10.93
C ASN A 219 -8.26 15.35 -10.09
N ALA A 220 -9.48 15.05 -10.51
CA ALA A 220 -10.68 15.32 -9.71
C ALA A 220 -10.76 14.30 -8.57
N ILE A 221 -10.68 14.78 -7.32
CA ILE A 221 -10.68 13.92 -6.12
C ILE A 221 -12.06 14.00 -5.44
N PRO A 222 -12.88 12.94 -5.47
CA PRO A 222 -14.17 12.94 -4.79
C PRO A 222 -14.06 13.07 -3.26
N ALA A 223 -14.90 13.92 -2.67
CA ALA A 223 -14.98 14.17 -1.24
C ALA A 223 -16.42 14.02 -0.73
N SER A 224 -16.60 13.60 0.52
CA SER A 224 -17.91 13.52 1.17
C SER A 224 -17.76 13.37 2.68
N GLY A 225 -18.70 13.95 3.43
CA GLY A 225 -18.73 13.83 4.89
C GLY A 225 -17.50 14.44 5.58
N GLY A 226 -16.85 15.41 4.92
CA GLY A 226 -15.65 16.09 5.44
C GLY A 226 -14.36 15.28 5.30
N PHE A 227 -14.31 14.31 4.39
CA PHE A 227 -13.13 13.52 4.07
C PHE A 227 -12.99 13.37 2.55
N ILE A 228 -11.76 13.09 2.09
CA ILE A 228 -11.56 12.46 0.78
C ILE A 228 -12.25 11.10 0.81
N ARG A 229 -12.98 10.75 -0.25
CA ARG A 229 -13.75 9.50 -0.27
C ARG A 229 -12.83 8.33 -0.57
N HIS A 230 -12.84 7.29 0.23
CA HIS A 230 -12.34 5.97 -0.14
C HIS A 230 -10.82 5.87 -0.41
N HIS A 231 -10.40 5.40 -1.59
CA HIS A 231 -9.01 5.13 -1.96
C HIS A 231 -8.69 5.71 -3.33
N GLU A 232 -8.86 7.01 -3.48
CA GLU A 232 -8.66 7.72 -4.75
C GLU A 232 -7.20 8.18 -4.89
N GLN A 233 -6.24 7.38 -4.40
CA GLN A 233 -4.82 7.79 -4.38
C GLN A 233 -4.29 8.11 -5.77
N PHE A 234 -4.87 7.53 -6.82
CA PHE A 234 -4.56 7.90 -8.19
C PHE A 234 -4.99 9.34 -8.50
N ASN A 235 -6.22 9.72 -8.14
CA ASN A 235 -6.71 11.08 -8.34
C ASN A 235 -5.90 12.08 -7.50
N GLU A 236 -5.57 11.70 -6.27
CA GLU A 236 -4.74 12.47 -5.34
C GLU A 236 -3.33 12.71 -5.91
N MET A 237 -2.66 11.65 -6.36
CA MET A 237 -1.35 11.73 -7.01
C MET A 237 -1.38 12.65 -8.25
N LYS A 238 -2.43 12.55 -9.08
CA LYS A 238 -2.60 13.44 -10.24
C LYS A 238 -2.84 14.90 -9.90
N ALA A 239 -3.33 15.17 -8.70
CA ALA A 239 -3.52 16.51 -8.17
C ALA A 239 -2.36 16.94 -7.26
N SER A 240 -1.18 16.34 -7.43
CA SER A 240 0.01 16.67 -6.64
C SER A 240 1.17 16.99 -7.56
N GLU A 241 2.17 17.67 -7.03
CA GLU A 241 3.41 18.03 -7.72
C GLU A 241 4.22 16.78 -8.17
N HIS A 242 3.92 15.60 -7.62
CA HIS A 242 4.55 14.35 -8.03
C HIS A 242 3.88 13.67 -9.23
N GLY A 243 2.70 14.12 -9.67
CA GLY A 243 1.92 13.50 -10.75
C GLY A 243 1.38 14.47 -11.80
N ASP A 244 1.94 15.68 -11.85
CA ASP A 244 1.48 16.87 -12.59
C ASP A 244 1.53 16.74 -14.13
N GLY A 245 2.10 15.67 -14.69
CA GLY A 245 2.25 15.52 -16.14
C GLY A 245 3.24 16.49 -16.78
N VAL A 246 4.03 17.23 -15.98
CA VAL A 246 5.04 18.19 -16.43
C VAL A 246 6.43 17.72 -15.99
N GLY A 247 6.83 16.55 -16.47
CA GLY A 247 8.24 16.15 -16.53
C GLY A 247 8.80 15.35 -15.35
N THR A 248 8.05 15.15 -14.26
CA THR A 248 8.41 14.22 -13.18
C THR A 248 7.24 13.33 -12.77
N ASP A 249 6.57 12.68 -13.73
CA ASP A 249 5.50 11.71 -13.45
C ASP A 249 6.06 10.50 -12.69
N LEU A 250 6.13 10.61 -11.36
CA LEU A 250 6.37 9.46 -10.51
C LEU A 250 5.17 8.53 -10.65
N THR A 251 5.43 7.23 -10.66
CA THR A 251 4.37 6.22 -10.70
C THR A 251 4.18 5.61 -9.32
N CYS A 252 3.06 4.92 -9.11
CA CYS A 252 2.88 4.11 -7.91
C CYS A 252 4.05 3.14 -7.69
N GLY A 253 4.55 2.54 -8.78
CA GLY A 253 5.66 1.57 -8.77
C GLY A 253 7.03 2.19 -8.49
N THR A 254 7.15 3.52 -8.57
CA THR A 254 8.34 4.26 -8.15
C THR A 254 8.52 4.16 -6.65
N CYS A 255 7.45 4.43 -5.89
CA CYS A 255 7.50 4.41 -4.42
C CYS A 255 7.14 3.05 -3.83
N HIS A 256 6.34 2.24 -4.51
CA HIS A 256 5.82 0.98 -3.97
C HIS A 256 6.32 -0.26 -4.71
N ASP A 257 6.69 -1.29 -3.93
CA ASP A 257 6.74 -2.64 -4.45
C ASP A 257 5.34 -3.25 -4.44
N THR A 258 4.83 -3.54 -5.63
CA THR A 258 3.48 -4.05 -5.84
C THR A 258 3.30 -5.50 -5.38
N HIS A 259 4.38 -6.22 -5.09
CA HIS A 259 4.35 -7.60 -4.61
C HIS A 259 4.48 -7.73 -3.09
N ILE A 260 4.93 -6.69 -2.39
CA ILE A 260 5.17 -6.76 -0.95
C ILE A 260 4.01 -6.10 -0.20
N ALA A 261 3.63 -6.68 0.94
CA ALA A 261 2.53 -6.19 1.75
C ALA A 261 2.88 -4.85 2.43
N LEU A 262 2.12 -3.79 2.10
CA LEU A 262 2.21 -2.50 2.80
C LEU A 262 1.53 -2.55 4.17
N LEU A 263 0.37 -3.21 4.24
CA LEU A 263 -0.33 -3.50 5.49
C LEU A 263 0.13 -4.88 5.99
N TYR A 264 0.41 -4.99 7.29
CA TYR A 264 1.10 -6.15 7.87
C TYR A 264 2.53 -6.34 7.33
N PRO A 265 3.40 -5.30 7.35
CA PRO A 265 4.77 -5.41 6.84
C PRO A 265 5.58 -6.51 7.54
N GLN A 266 5.25 -6.85 8.78
CA GLN A 266 5.86 -7.97 9.50
C GLN A 266 5.59 -9.35 8.87
N ALA A 267 4.58 -9.47 8.01
CA ALA A 267 4.31 -10.71 7.28
C ALA A 267 5.29 -10.88 6.10
N ALA A 268 5.87 -9.78 5.61
CA ALA A 268 6.84 -9.84 4.52
C ALA A 268 8.12 -10.59 4.96
N GLY A 269 8.79 -11.19 3.99
CA GLY A 269 10.11 -11.81 4.21
C GLY A 269 11.11 -10.84 4.89
N ALA A 270 12.03 -11.38 5.67
CA ALA A 270 12.99 -10.58 6.42
C ALA A 270 13.79 -9.65 5.49
N GLY A 271 13.76 -8.34 5.79
CA GLY A 271 14.45 -7.31 5.00
C GLY A 271 13.71 -6.88 3.72
N LEU A 272 12.46 -7.31 3.52
CA LEU A 272 11.61 -6.83 2.43
C LEU A 272 10.76 -5.64 2.88
N SER A 273 10.56 -4.68 1.98
CA SER A 273 9.76 -3.49 2.19
C SER A 273 8.87 -3.22 0.99
N ALA A 274 7.62 -2.88 1.25
CA ALA A 274 6.69 -2.39 0.22
C ALA A 274 7.01 -0.96 -0.22
N ILE A 275 7.87 -0.24 0.49
CA ILE A 275 8.35 1.09 0.12
C ILE A 275 9.74 0.95 -0.52
N ARG A 276 9.84 1.33 -1.80
CA ARG A 276 11.06 1.27 -2.62
C ARG A 276 11.88 2.55 -2.57
N THR A 277 11.20 3.69 -2.58
CA THR A 277 11.84 5.00 -2.61
C THR A 277 11.37 5.82 -1.42
N ASP A 278 12.35 6.32 -0.68
CA ASP A 278 12.09 7.20 0.45
C ASP A 278 12.02 8.67 0.02
N CYS A 279 11.30 9.49 0.79
CA CYS A 279 11.21 10.93 0.57
C CYS A 279 12.62 11.57 0.60
N ALA A 280 13.47 11.15 1.54
CA ALA A 280 14.80 11.72 1.73
C ALA A 280 15.75 11.50 0.54
N VAL A 281 15.44 10.56 -0.37
CA VAL A 281 16.23 10.33 -1.59
C VAL A 281 16.16 11.54 -2.53
N CYS A 282 14.98 12.15 -2.66
CA CYS A 282 14.76 13.32 -3.52
C CYS A 282 14.69 14.62 -2.72
N HIS A 283 14.37 14.55 -1.43
CA HIS A 283 14.30 15.67 -0.49
C HIS A 283 15.33 15.53 0.64
N PRO A 284 16.64 15.53 0.35
CA PRO A 284 17.70 15.30 1.34
C PRO A 284 17.86 16.44 2.36
N ASN A 285 17.17 17.55 2.11
CA ASN A 285 17.31 18.84 2.76
C ASN A 285 16.24 19.10 3.82
N HIS A 286 15.47 18.08 4.20
CA HIS A 286 14.35 18.23 5.12
C HIS A 286 14.51 17.27 6.30
N GLU A 287 14.97 17.82 7.41
CA GLU A 287 14.85 17.21 8.73
C GLU A 287 13.99 18.12 9.60
N ILE A 288 13.04 17.54 10.33
CA ILE A 288 12.13 18.30 11.19
C ILE A 288 12.80 18.46 12.55
N TYR A 289 12.96 19.70 13.00
CA TYR A 289 13.54 20.02 14.30
C TYR A 289 12.54 20.79 15.16
N PHE A 290 12.56 20.56 16.46
CA PHE A 290 12.00 21.45 17.46
C PHE A 290 12.79 22.76 17.49
N THR A 291 12.16 23.84 17.97
CA THR A 291 12.78 25.17 18.12
C THR A 291 14.04 25.19 19.01
N ASN A 292 14.25 24.15 19.84
CA ASN A 292 15.45 23.96 20.65
C ASN A 292 16.57 23.18 19.93
N GLY A 293 16.43 22.91 18.62
CA GLY A 293 17.40 22.19 17.80
C GLY A 293 17.38 20.67 17.96
N GLN A 294 16.43 20.10 18.70
CA GLN A 294 16.27 18.64 18.80
C GLN A 294 15.45 18.10 17.63
N PRO A 295 15.76 16.92 17.08
CA PRO A 295 14.97 16.33 16.00
C PRO A 295 13.54 16.03 16.49
N HIS A 296 12.56 16.39 15.68
CA HIS A 296 11.16 16.07 15.93
C HIS A 296 10.91 14.58 15.66
N PRO A 297 10.15 13.87 16.50
CA PRO A 297 9.92 12.42 16.34
C PRO A 297 8.96 12.06 15.19
N ALA A 298 8.46 13.05 14.43
CA ALA A 298 7.54 12.81 13.32
C ALA A 298 8.34 12.44 12.07
N GLU A 299 7.85 11.44 11.35
CA GLU A 299 8.35 11.09 10.02
C GLU A 299 7.67 11.95 8.95
N CYS A 300 8.26 12.06 7.76
CA CYS A 300 7.69 12.85 6.66
C CYS A 300 6.23 12.45 6.36
N THR A 301 5.93 11.14 6.43
CA THR A 301 4.59 10.60 6.16
C THR A 301 3.58 10.89 7.27
N ASP A 302 4.01 11.21 8.49
CA ASP A 302 3.09 11.57 9.57
C ASP A 302 2.43 12.93 9.29
N CYS A 303 3.12 13.83 8.57
CA CYS A 303 2.62 15.17 8.21
C CYS A 303 2.19 15.30 6.75
N HIS A 304 2.94 14.72 5.81
CA HIS A 304 2.70 14.85 4.37
C HIS A 304 1.89 13.71 3.77
N MET A 305 1.60 12.65 4.53
CA MET A 305 0.66 11.60 4.13
C MET A 305 -0.33 11.28 5.26
N PRO A 306 -0.97 12.30 5.87
CA PRO A 306 -1.89 12.08 6.97
C PRO A 306 -3.09 11.27 6.46
N LYS A 307 -3.81 10.62 7.38
CA LYS A 307 -5.03 9.90 7.00
C LYS A 307 -6.17 10.89 6.78
N ALA A 308 -6.24 11.50 5.59
CA ALA A 308 -7.30 12.42 5.20
C ALA A 308 -8.44 11.73 4.41
N SER A 309 -8.23 10.48 4.00
CA SER A 309 -9.19 9.70 3.20
C SER A 309 -9.96 8.71 4.07
N LYS A 310 -11.28 8.62 3.84
CA LYS A 310 -12.21 7.73 4.56
C LYS A 310 -12.75 6.65 3.64
N SER A 311 -12.27 5.43 3.83
CA SER A 311 -12.77 4.20 3.23
C SER A 311 -13.80 3.49 4.10
N ALA A 312 -13.49 3.25 5.37
CA ALA A 312 -14.31 2.52 6.34
C ALA A 312 -14.68 3.40 7.53
N VAL A 313 -13.67 4.04 8.13
CA VAL A 313 -13.81 4.84 9.36
C VAL A 313 -13.22 6.22 9.15
N GLY A 314 -13.93 7.22 9.65
CA GLY A 314 -13.40 8.56 9.80
C GLY A 314 -13.99 9.17 11.07
N THR A 315 -13.13 9.75 11.90
CA THR A 315 -13.46 10.30 13.21
C THR A 315 -12.96 11.74 13.31
N GLN A 316 -13.65 12.51 14.13
CA GLN A 316 -13.13 13.78 14.63
C GLN A 316 -12.56 13.51 16.04
N GLU A 317 -11.31 13.86 16.25
CA GLU A 317 -10.59 13.68 17.52
C GLU A 317 -10.21 15.05 18.07
N GLY A 318 -11.04 15.59 18.98
CA GLY A 318 -10.94 16.99 19.39
C GLY A 318 -11.13 17.92 18.19
N ASN A 319 -10.14 18.78 17.94
CA ASN A 319 -10.11 19.65 16.77
C ASN A 319 -9.48 18.98 15.54
N GLY A 320 -8.95 17.76 15.65
CA GLY A 320 -8.37 17.00 14.55
C GLY A 320 -9.36 16.14 13.79
N TRP A 321 -9.03 15.83 12.54
CA TRP A 321 -9.81 14.94 11.68
C TRP A 321 -8.95 13.78 11.19
N LEU A 322 -9.48 12.57 11.28
CA LEU A 322 -8.73 11.36 10.98
C LEU A 322 -9.57 10.36 10.19
N GLY A 323 -9.15 10.08 8.97
CA GLY A 323 -9.60 8.95 8.15
C GLY A 323 -8.82 7.67 8.42
N ASP A 324 -8.94 6.71 7.51
CA ASP A 324 -8.30 5.40 7.62
C ASP A 324 -7.36 5.06 6.46
N VAL A 325 -7.24 5.97 5.51
CA VAL A 325 -6.37 5.85 4.34
C VAL A 325 -5.46 7.08 4.28
N ALA A 326 -4.16 6.85 4.18
CA ALA A 326 -3.16 7.89 3.99
C ALA A 326 -3.36 8.58 2.64
N THR A 327 -3.39 9.91 2.66
CA THR A 327 -3.52 10.70 1.44
C THR A 327 -2.20 10.70 0.65
N HIS A 328 -2.31 10.82 -0.67
CA HIS A 328 -1.21 11.04 -1.61
C HIS A 328 -1.25 12.48 -2.14
N ILE A 329 -1.71 13.40 -1.29
CA ILE A 329 -1.56 14.84 -1.44
C ILE A 329 -0.47 15.26 -0.44
N TRP A 330 0.72 15.58 -0.92
CA TRP A 330 1.86 15.91 -0.05
C TRP A 330 1.90 17.37 0.37
N HIS A 331 1.30 18.25 -0.43
CA HIS A 331 1.24 19.67 -0.13
C HIS A 331 0.33 19.94 1.08
N ILE A 332 0.84 20.73 2.03
CA ILE A 332 0.13 21.12 3.25
C ILE A 332 -0.26 22.58 3.12
N ASN A 333 -1.55 22.88 3.25
CA ASN A 333 -2.00 24.25 3.39
C ASN A 333 -1.72 24.72 4.84
N THR A 334 -0.76 25.63 4.99
CA THR A 334 -0.36 26.18 6.29
C THR A 334 -1.20 27.37 6.75
N ASP A 335 -2.13 27.85 5.92
CA ASP A 335 -3.03 28.94 6.31
C ASP A 335 -3.94 28.49 7.47
N PRO A 336 -4.34 29.43 8.37
CA PRO A 336 -5.23 29.15 9.48
C PRO A 336 -6.70 29.06 9.02
N VAL A 337 -6.98 28.16 8.09
CA VAL A 337 -8.31 27.94 7.49
C VAL A 337 -9.01 26.72 8.13
N PRO A 338 -10.35 26.71 8.19
CA PRO A 338 -11.07 25.53 8.66
C PRO A 338 -10.95 24.39 7.65
N ARG A 339 -11.05 23.14 8.14
CA ARG A 339 -11.12 21.91 7.32
C ARG A 339 -11.97 22.03 6.05
N ASP A 340 -13.15 22.64 6.15
CA ASP A 340 -14.10 22.73 5.04
C ASP A 340 -13.57 23.52 3.84
N SER A 341 -12.54 24.35 4.03
CA SER A 341 -11.85 25.03 2.94
C SER A 341 -11.14 24.07 1.96
N MET A 342 -10.83 22.85 2.41
CA MET A 342 -10.26 21.79 1.58
C MET A 342 -11.26 21.25 0.54
N PHE A 343 -12.56 21.44 0.76
CA PHE A 343 -13.60 20.80 -0.04
C PHE A 343 -14.45 21.81 -0.79
N THR A 344 -14.91 21.42 -1.97
CA THR A 344 -15.85 22.18 -2.79
C THR A 344 -17.28 21.72 -2.50
N SER A 345 -18.26 22.60 -2.76
CA SER A 345 -19.68 22.31 -2.51
C SER A 345 -20.25 21.20 -3.40
N ASP A 346 -19.63 20.91 -4.54
CA ASP A 346 -19.99 19.82 -5.46
C ASP A 346 -19.40 18.46 -5.05
N GLY A 347 -18.71 18.38 -3.91
CA GLY A 347 -18.23 17.12 -3.35
C GLY A 347 -16.89 16.67 -3.92
N HIS A 348 -15.96 17.60 -4.12
CA HIS A 348 -14.57 17.33 -4.49
C HIS A 348 -13.59 17.99 -3.51
N VAL A 349 -12.33 17.58 -3.56
CA VAL A 349 -11.23 18.36 -2.98
C VAL A 349 -11.00 19.58 -3.87
N LYS A 350 -10.78 20.73 -3.24
CA LYS A 350 -10.48 21.98 -3.91
C LYS A 350 -9.07 21.92 -4.52
N LEU A 351 -8.97 22.29 -5.78
CA LEU A 351 -7.70 22.46 -6.49
C LEU A 351 -7.36 23.95 -6.59
N ASP A 352 -6.07 24.27 -6.64
CA ASP A 352 -5.56 25.61 -6.94
C ASP A 352 -5.59 25.91 -8.46
N ALA A 353 -4.99 27.04 -8.85
CA ALA A 353 -4.96 27.47 -10.25
C ALA A 353 -4.10 26.57 -11.15
N ASP A 354 -3.12 25.86 -10.57
CA ASP A 354 -2.23 24.93 -11.26
C ASP A 354 -2.80 23.50 -11.26
N GLY A 355 -3.91 23.28 -10.57
CA GLY A 355 -4.61 21.99 -10.51
C GLY A 355 -4.12 21.08 -9.39
N HIS A 356 -3.42 21.62 -8.39
CA HIS A 356 -2.93 20.88 -7.24
C HIS A 356 -3.86 20.98 -6.03
N ALA A 357 -3.91 19.91 -5.25
CA ALA A 357 -4.64 19.84 -4.00
C ALA A 357 -3.70 20.10 -2.81
N ALA A 358 -4.27 20.49 -1.67
CA ALA A 358 -3.54 20.66 -0.43
C ALA A 358 -4.34 20.11 0.76
N VAL A 359 -3.65 19.58 1.76
CA VAL A 359 -4.27 19.06 3.00
C VAL A 359 -4.22 20.14 4.09
N THR A 360 -5.33 20.35 4.80
CA THR A 360 -5.39 21.35 5.89
C THR A 360 -4.81 20.85 7.21
N LEU A 361 -4.45 21.79 8.09
CA LEU A 361 -3.84 21.53 9.39
C LEU A 361 -4.71 20.68 10.34
N ASP A 362 -6.01 20.60 10.12
CA ASP A 362 -6.92 19.74 10.89
C ASP A 362 -6.58 18.25 10.75
N PHE A 363 -6.11 17.84 9.56
CA PHE A 363 -5.66 16.46 9.30
C PHE A 363 -4.20 16.24 9.67
N VAL A 364 -3.38 17.28 9.54
CA VAL A 364 -1.91 17.20 9.71
C VAL A 364 -1.51 17.35 11.18
N CYS A 365 -1.86 18.47 11.80
CA CYS A 365 -1.37 18.83 13.14
C CYS A 365 -2.36 18.44 14.23
N LEU A 366 -3.65 18.75 14.03
CA LEU A 366 -4.64 18.68 15.10
C LEU A 366 -5.04 17.25 15.47
N VAL A 367 -4.69 16.24 14.65
CA VAL A 367 -4.85 14.82 15.01
C VAL A 367 -4.01 14.44 16.23
N CYS A 368 -2.80 14.98 16.36
CA CYS A 368 -1.92 14.79 17.52
C CYS A 368 -2.12 15.89 18.56
N HIS A 369 -2.46 17.10 18.12
CA HIS A 369 -2.65 18.28 18.96
C HIS A 369 -4.13 18.63 19.13
N GLN A 370 -4.92 17.68 19.62
CA GLN A 370 -6.39 17.69 19.59
C GLN A 370 -7.05 18.87 20.30
N ASN A 371 -6.36 19.50 21.25
CA ASN A 371 -6.86 20.67 21.99
C ASN A 371 -6.36 22.01 21.43
N GLN A 372 -5.54 21.99 20.38
CA GLN A 372 -5.02 23.19 19.72
C GLN A 372 -5.92 23.61 18.56
N THR A 373 -5.62 24.77 17.96
CA THR A 373 -6.40 25.34 16.86
C THR A 373 -5.54 25.52 15.62
N VAL A 374 -6.16 25.72 14.45
CA VAL A 374 -5.44 26.05 13.21
C VAL A 374 -4.64 27.36 13.34
N ASN A 375 -5.10 28.32 14.15
CA ASN A 375 -4.34 29.54 14.46
C ASN A 375 -3.06 29.27 15.27
N TRP A 376 -3.06 28.22 16.09
CA TRP A 376 -1.85 27.78 16.80
C TRP A 376 -0.91 27.00 15.86
N ALA A 377 -1.48 26.13 15.01
CA ALA A 377 -0.69 25.26 14.14
C ALA A 377 -0.06 26.02 12.96
N SER A 378 -0.75 26.98 12.38
CA SER A 378 -0.33 27.74 11.18
C SER A 378 1.09 28.33 11.29
N PRO A 379 1.41 29.18 12.28
CA PRO A 379 2.75 29.76 12.38
C PRO A 379 3.85 28.70 12.62
N LEU A 380 3.52 27.58 13.28
CA LEU A 380 4.48 26.49 13.50
C LEU A 380 4.72 25.69 12.22
N ALA A 381 3.68 25.47 11.42
CA ALA A 381 3.79 24.80 10.13
C ALA A 381 4.63 25.64 9.16
N ASP A 382 4.43 26.97 9.16
CA ASP A 382 5.28 27.90 8.41
C ASP A 382 6.73 27.88 8.89
N GLU A 383 6.95 27.93 10.21
CA GLU A 383 8.29 27.86 10.80
C GLU A 383 9.03 26.58 10.38
N ILE A 384 8.36 25.43 10.41
CA ILE A 384 8.93 24.14 9.98
C ILE A 384 9.34 24.18 8.50
N HIS A 385 8.50 24.74 7.62
CA HIS A 385 8.84 24.86 6.19
C HIS A 385 9.91 25.92 5.90
N GLN A 386 10.07 26.94 6.76
CA GLN A 386 11.13 27.96 6.64
C GLN A 386 12.48 27.50 7.21
N HIS A 387 12.47 26.67 8.26
CA HIS A 387 13.66 26.20 8.98
C HIS A 387 14.06 24.75 8.70
N ALA A 388 13.37 24.05 7.79
CA ALA A 388 13.91 22.85 7.18
C ALA A 388 15.17 23.25 6.39
N LEU A 389 16.29 23.33 7.10
CA LEU A 389 17.55 23.84 6.57
C LEU A 389 17.97 22.93 5.41
N PRO A 390 18.26 23.48 4.22
CA PRO A 390 18.92 22.70 3.20
C PRO A 390 20.27 22.24 3.74
N MET A 391 20.35 20.96 4.11
CA MET A 391 21.66 20.34 4.29
C MET A 391 22.41 20.54 2.97
N GLY A 392 23.60 21.14 3.04
CA GLY A 392 24.36 21.47 1.84
C GLY A 392 24.52 20.23 0.94
N VAL A 393 24.50 20.46 -0.39
CA VAL A 393 24.67 19.46 -1.47
C VAL A 393 26.10 18.89 -1.50
N GLY A 394 26.64 18.50 -0.34
CA GLY A 394 28.02 18.10 -0.15
C GLY A 394 28.25 16.60 0.09
N ASP A 395 27.26 15.86 0.59
CA ASP A 395 27.48 14.47 1.06
C ASP A 395 26.40 13.46 0.62
N LEU A 396 25.64 13.76 -0.44
CA LEU A 396 24.59 12.86 -0.98
C LEU A 396 25.14 11.50 -1.47
N ALA A 397 26.44 11.39 -1.72
CA ALA A 397 27.09 10.14 -2.12
C ALA A 397 27.48 9.23 -0.93
N ALA A 398 27.32 9.70 0.32
CA ALA A 398 27.81 9.00 1.51
C ALA A 398 26.72 8.44 2.43
N LEU A 399 25.44 8.77 2.19
CA LEU A 399 24.35 8.27 3.04
C LEU A 399 23.97 6.82 2.67
N PRO A 400 23.83 5.93 3.68
CA PRO A 400 23.37 4.57 3.45
C PRO A 400 21.97 4.54 2.85
N VAL A 401 21.73 3.62 1.90
CA VAL A 401 20.41 3.47 1.24
C VAL A 401 19.51 2.42 1.89
N ARG A 402 20.01 1.65 2.86
CA ARG A 402 19.24 0.58 3.54
C ARG A 402 19.60 0.51 5.02
N TYR A 403 18.69 -0.05 5.81
CA TYR A 403 19.01 -0.47 7.17
C TYR A 403 19.98 -1.66 7.13
N GLU A 404 20.94 -1.67 8.06
CA GLU A 404 21.86 -2.79 8.20
C GLU A 404 22.14 -3.06 9.68
N LEU A 405 22.14 -4.32 10.08
CA LEU A 405 22.64 -4.76 11.37
C LEU A 405 23.85 -5.66 11.13
N ARG A 406 25.04 -5.13 11.44
CA ARG A 406 26.31 -5.81 11.23
C ARG A 406 26.56 -6.84 12.32
N GLN A 407 27.42 -7.79 12.00
CA GLN A 407 27.90 -8.75 12.98
C GLN A 407 28.71 -8.03 14.06
N ASN A 408 28.39 -8.26 15.33
CA ASN A 408 29.13 -7.71 16.46
C ASN A 408 30.61 -8.15 16.39
N TYR A 409 31.51 -7.26 16.80
CA TYR A 409 32.95 -7.54 16.82
C TYR A 409 33.59 -7.09 18.15
N PRO A 410 34.40 -7.94 18.80
CA PRO A 410 34.68 -9.35 18.45
C PRO A 410 33.44 -10.25 18.61
N ASN A 411 33.41 -11.38 17.90
CA ASN A 411 32.45 -12.47 18.12
C ASN A 411 33.14 -13.83 17.83
N PRO A 412 33.32 -14.73 18.83
CA PRO A 412 32.90 -14.58 20.23
C PRO A 412 33.57 -13.41 20.96
N PHE A 413 32.95 -12.93 22.02
CA PHE A 413 33.45 -11.78 22.79
C PHE A 413 33.68 -12.11 24.27
N ASN A 414 34.58 -11.37 24.92
CA ASN A 414 34.87 -11.49 26.36
C ASN A 414 35.44 -10.17 26.94
N PRO A 415 34.79 -9.54 27.94
CA PRO A 415 33.35 -9.55 28.20
C PRO A 415 32.60 -8.50 27.36
N ALA A 416 33.29 -7.75 26.49
CA ALA A 416 32.72 -6.64 25.74
C ALA A 416 32.79 -6.88 24.23
N THR A 417 31.76 -6.39 23.52
CA THR A 417 31.68 -6.39 22.06
C THR A 417 31.11 -5.07 21.58
N THR A 418 31.28 -4.80 20.29
CA THR A 418 30.71 -3.65 19.61
C THR A 418 29.68 -4.13 18.60
N ILE A 419 28.48 -3.58 18.66
CA ILE A 419 27.40 -3.79 17.70
C ILE A 419 27.33 -2.54 16.83
N GLU A 420 27.41 -2.73 15.52
CA GLU A 420 27.27 -1.65 14.56
C GLU A 420 26.00 -1.84 13.74
N TYR A 421 25.28 -0.75 13.53
CA TYR A 421 24.11 -0.74 12.66
C TYR A 421 24.07 0.54 11.85
N VAL A 422 23.37 0.48 10.73
CA VAL A 422 23.32 1.56 9.75
C VAL A 422 21.87 1.96 9.55
N LEU A 423 21.62 3.26 9.60
CA LEU A 423 20.31 3.86 9.36
C LEU A 423 20.36 4.71 8.09
N PRO A 424 19.47 4.51 7.12
CA PRO A 424 19.40 5.36 5.93
C PRO A 424 18.77 6.73 6.21
N ARG A 425 18.13 6.90 7.37
CA ARG A 425 17.40 8.11 7.77
C ARG A 425 17.27 8.20 9.28
N SER A 426 16.77 9.34 9.74
CA SER A 426 16.32 9.49 11.12
C SER A 426 15.10 8.59 11.38
N THR A 427 15.19 7.69 12.36
CA THR A 427 14.08 6.83 12.76
C THR A 427 14.15 6.50 14.24
N ARG A 428 13.02 6.10 14.84
CA ARG A 428 13.03 5.46 16.15
C ARG A 428 13.67 4.07 16.03
N VAL A 429 14.65 3.82 16.89
CA VAL A 429 15.43 2.60 16.99
C VAL A 429 15.28 2.00 18.38
N ARG A 430 15.07 0.68 18.44
CA ARG A 430 15.22 -0.12 19.65
C ARG A 430 16.19 -1.26 19.39
N LEU A 431 17.37 -1.22 20.03
CA LEU A 431 18.36 -2.30 19.97
C LEU A 431 18.32 -3.09 21.28
N THR A 432 17.85 -4.33 21.23
CA THR A 432 17.66 -5.17 22.42
C THR A 432 18.43 -6.49 22.29
N VAL A 433 19.06 -6.94 23.38
CA VAL A 433 19.72 -8.24 23.50
C VAL A 433 18.81 -9.21 24.23
N TYR A 434 18.72 -10.44 23.73
CA TYR A 434 17.89 -11.52 24.23
C TYR A 434 18.72 -12.78 24.50
N ASN A 435 18.29 -13.58 25.48
CA ASN A 435 18.76 -14.94 25.66
C ASN A 435 18.04 -15.92 24.69
N LEU A 436 18.44 -17.20 24.70
CA LEU A 436 17.84 -18.24 23.83
C LEU A 436 16.37 -18.55 24.15
N LEU A 437 15.88 -18.17 25.33
CA LEU A 437 14.46 -18.29 25.71
C LEU A 437 13.62 -17.10 25.21
N GLY A 438 14.24 -16.15 24.49
CA GLY A 438 13.58 -14.94 23.99
C GLY A 438 13.34 -13.86 25.04
N GLN A 439 13.96 -13.98 26.23
CA GLN A 439 13.84 -12.97 27.28
C GLN A 439 14.84 -11.83 27.04
N PRO A 440 14.43 -10.56 27.11
CA PRO A 440 15.35 -9.43 26.98
C PRO A 440 16.28 -9.37 28.18
N VAL A 441 17.59 -9.36 27.93
CA VAL A 441 18.63 -9.26 28.96
C VAL A 441 19.28 -7.87 29.01
N ALA A 442 19.17 -7.09 27.93
CA ALA A 442 19.59 -5.68 27.90
C ALA A 442 18.88 -4.90 26.78
N VAL A 443 18.55 -3.64 27.03
CA VAL A 443 18.14 -2.68 25.99
C VAL A 443 19.27 -1.68 25.82
N LEU A 444 19.92 -1.69 24.66
CA LEU A 444 21.12 -0.90 24.39
C LEU A 444 20.79 0.47 23.79
N VAL A 445 19.73 0.54 23.00
CA VAL A 445 19.21 1.78 22.40
C VAL A 445 17.69 1.74 22.46
N ASN A 446 17.06 2.86 22.79
CA ASN A 446 15.61 3.05 22.71
C ASN A 446 15.30 4.53 22.51
N GLY A 447 15.31 5.00 21.26
CA GLY A 447 15.14 6.42 20.95
C GLY A 447 15.27 6.71 19.46
N VAL A 448 15.16 7.98 19.08
CA VAL A 448 15.38 8.43 17.70
C VAL A 448 16.90 8.55 17.44
N GLN A 449 17.34 8.09 16.28
CA GLN A 449 18.73 8.17 15.82
C GLN A 449 18.73 8.68 14.38
N GLY A 450 19.62 9.60 14.04
CA GLY A 450 19.75 10.17 12.70
C GLY A 450 20.31 9.18 11.66
N PRO A 451 20.34 9.55 10.35
CA PRO A 451 20.98 8.74 9.33
C PRO A 451 22.47 8.52 9.62
N GLY A 452 23.02 7.39 9.14
CA GLY A 452 24.43 7.05 9.23
C GLY A 452 24.72 5.75 9.97
N THR A 453 26.00 5.53 10.23
CA THR A 453 26.51 4.36 10.96
C THR A 453 26.56 4.67 12.46
N HIS A 454 25.95 3.79 13.25
CA HIS A 454 25.86 3.87 14.69
C HIS A 454 26.56 2.69 15.34
N THR A 455 27.29 2.98 16.41
CA THR A 455 28.14 2.01 17.08
C THR A 455 27.81 1.97 18.57
N VAL A 456 27.45 0.80 19.07
CA VAL A 456 27.03 0.60 20.46
C VAL A 456 27.84 -0.49 21.12
N ARG A 457 28.45 -0.17 22.26
CA ARG A 457 29.20 -1.14 23.07
C ARG A 457 28.25 -1.91 23.98
N PHE A 458 28.44 -3.22 24.03
CA PHE A 458 27.72 -4.11 24.94
C PHE A 458 28.70 -4.85 25.86
N GLU A 459 28.40 -4.92 27.15
CA GLU A 459 29.19 -5.66 28.14
C GLU A 459 28.35 -6.78 28.79
N GLY A 460 28.82 -8.02 28.66
CA GLY A 460 28.16 -9.23 29.20
C GLY A 460 28.66 -9.66 30.58
N ARG A 461 29.14 -8.73 31.43
CA ARG A 461 29.78 -9.07 32.72
C ARG A 461 28.87 -9.77 33.72
N ASP A 462 27.57 -9.58 33.61
CA ASP A 462 26.58 -10.20 34.50
C ASP A 462 25.81 -11.35 33.82
N LEU A 463 26.26 -11.76 32.63
CA LEU A 463 25.63 -12.78 31.81
C LEU A 463 26.48 -14.06 31.75
N PRO A 464 25.87 -15.26 31.78
CA PRO A 464 26.58 -16.52 31.61
C PRO A 464 27.14 -16.66 30.20
N SER A 465 28.23 -17.42 30.03
CA SER A 465 28.74 -17.81 28.71
C SER A 465 27.65 -18.52 27.90
N GLY A 466 27.52 -18.20 26.63
CA GLY A 466 26.45 -18.73 25.81
C GLY A 466 26.12 -17.90 24.57
N VAL A 467 25.08 -18.32 23.87
CA VAL A 467 24.58 -17.65 22.67
C VAL A 467 23.49 -16.66 23.05
N TYR A 468 23.58 -15.45 22.49
CA TYR A 468 22.61 -14.38 22.62
C TYR A 468 22.16 -13.91 21.24
N VAL A 469 20.98 -13.30 21.17
CA VAL A 469 20.46 -12.67 19.95
C VAL A 469 20.31 -11.19 20.22
N TYR A 470 20.84 -10.32 19.35
CA TYR A 470 20.53 -8.90 19.38
C TYR A 470 19.65 -8.54 18.19
N ARG A 471 18.68 -7.68 18.45
CA ARG A 471 17.65 -7.27 17.48
C ARG A 471 17.57 -5.76 17.43
N LEU A 472 17.68 -5.23 16.21
CA LEU A 472 17.42 -3.85 15.86
C LEU A 472 15.98 -3.75 15.37
N GLU A 473 15.15 -3.00 16.06
CA GLU A 473 13.76 -2.75 15.71
C GLU A 473 13.60 -1.28 15.33
N THR A 474 13.05 -1.04 14.15
CA THR A 474 12.60 0.27 13.68
C THR A 474 11.10 0.19 13.35
N ARG A 475 10.49 1.29 12.91
CA ARG A 475 9.09 1.26 12.44
C ARG A 475 8.90 0.37 11.21
N GLN A 476 9.95 0.21 10.40
CA GLN A 476 9.88 -0.40 9.07
C GLN A 476 10.56 -1.76 8.98
N GLU A 477 11.63 -1.95 9.73
CA GLU A 477 12.42 -3.17 9.70
C GLU A 477 12.71 -3.70 11.09
N THR A 478 12.78 -5.03 11.19
CA THR A 478 13.33 -5.75 12.33
C THR A 478 14.46 -6.64 11.85
N LEU A 479 15.69 -6.30 12.25
CA LEU A 479 16.90 -7.06 11.92
C LEU A 479 17.42 -7.78 13.15
N SER A 480 17.88 -9.03 13.03
CA SER A 480 18.41 -9.81 14.15
C SER A 480 19.71 -10.52 13.79
N ARG A 481 20.62 -10.64 14.75
CA ARG A 481 21.90 -11.35 14.62
C ARG A 481 22.23 -12.08 15.92
N LYS A 482 23.09 -13.10 15.82
CA LYS A 482 23.54 -13.91 16.96
C LYS A 482 24.92 -13.46 17.41
N MET A 483 25.21 -13.56 18.71
CA MET A 483 26.54 -13.37 19.29
C MET A 483 26.84 -14.43 20.34
N VAL A 484 28.11 -14.69 20.59
CA VAL A 484 28.59 -15.70 21.53
C VAL A 484 29.46 -15.04 22.59
N LEU A 485 29.05 -15.12 23.86
CA LEU A 485 29.84 -14.70 25.01
C LEU A 485 30.69 -15.88 25.48
N LEU A 486 32.02 -15.69 25.50
CA LEU A 486 32.97 -16.61 26.13
C LEU A 486 33.52 -15.98 27.40
N ARG A 487 33.81 -16.81 28.38
CA ARG A 487 34.59 -16.43 29.55
C ARG A 487 35.84 -17.26 29.62
#